data_AF-A0A5D4K528-F1
#
_entry.id   AF-A0A5D4K528-F1
#
_cell.length_a   1.000
_cell.length_b   1.000
_cell.length_c   1.000
_cell.angle_alpha   90.00
_cell.angle_beta   90.00
_cell.angle_gamma   90.00
#
_symmetry.space_group_name_H-M   'P 1'
#
loop_
_entity.id
_entity.type
_entity.pdbx_description
1 polymer ?
#
loop_
_entity_poly.entity_id
_entity_poly.type
_entity_poly.pdbx_seq_one_letter_code
_entity_poly.pdbx_strand_id
1 'polypeptide(L)'
;MEKGSGRLVIEEPDTIEMITEAINKAEKQPGIVNMADPQFKIVHGKETYFLWISEKSETIMNAEDTHTIYSLNDYSIQQVNALLN
;
A
#
# COMPACT_ATOMS: atom_id res chain seq x y z
N MET A 1 -21.62 -1.34 16.43
CA MET A 1 -20.75 -2.44 16.00
C MET A 1 -19.39 -1.83 15.74
N GLU A 2 -18.49 -1.85 16.72
CA GLU A 2 -17.13 -1.35 16.52
C GLU A 2 -16.37 -2.39 15.69
N LYS A 3 -16.08 -2.07 14.42
CA LYS A 3 -15.09 -2.82 13.65
C LYS A 3 -13.74 -2.53 14.28
N GLY A 4 -13.24 -3.47 15.08
CA GLY A 4 -11.91 -3.40 15.65
C GLY A 4 -10.89 -3.15 14.53
N SER A 5 -10.15 -2.07 14.67
CA SER A 5 -8.95 -1.80 13.86
C SER A 5 -7.95 -2.90 14.17
N GLY A 6 -7.91 -3.93 13.33
CA GLY A 6 -6.93 -5.01 13.41
C GLY A 6 -5.57 -4.47 13.02
N ARG A 7 -4.56 -4.65 13.88
CA ARG A 7 -3.17 -4.36 13.56
C ARG A 7 -2.50 -5.66 13.09
N LEU A 8 -2.17 -5.74 11.81
CA LEU A 8 -1.32 -6.79 11.28
C LEU A 8 0.15 -6.36 11.46
N VAL A 9 0.95 -7.22 12.08
CA VAL A 9 2.41 -7.01 12.21
C VAL A 9 3.09 -8.11 11.40
N ILE A 10 3.89 -7.71 10.42
CA ILE A 10 4.67 -8.61 9.56
C ILE A 10 6.12 -8.53 10.02
N GLU A 11 6.66 -9.66 10.48
CA GLU A 11 8.06 -9.79 10.92
C GLU A 11 8.88 -10.73 10.03
N GLU A 12 8.22 -11.40 9.08
CA GLU A 12 8.85 -12.34 8.15
C GLU A 12 9.68 -11.58 7.10
N PRO A 13 10.99 -11.87 6.99
CA PRO A 13 11.90 -11.10 6.14
C PRO A 13 11.53 -11.16 4.66
N ASP A 14 11.14 -12.34 4.17
CA ASP A 14 10.74 -12.52 2.76
C ASP A 14 9.49 -11.69 2.42
N THR A 15 8.53 -11.64 3.34
CA THR A 15 7.30 -10.86 3.21
C THR A 15 7.59 -9.35 3.26
N ILE A 16 8.53 -8.92 4.12
CA ILE A 16 8.99 -7.52 4.20
C ILE A 16 9.70 -7.11 2.91
N GLU A 17 10.59 -7.96 2.38
CA GLU A 17 11.32 -7.70 1.13
C GLU A 17 10.35 -7.55 -0.05
N MET A 18 9.38 -8.45 -0.15
CA MET A 18 8.34 -8.41 -1.17
C MET A 18 7.53 -7.11 -1.15
N ILE A 19 7.08 -6.65 0.03
CA ILE A 19 6.38 -5.36 0.18
C ILE A 19 7.29 -4.20 -0.21
N THR A 20 8.56 -4.25 0.20
CA THR A 20 9.55 -3.21 -0.13
C THR A 20 9.79 -3.13 -1.64
N GLU A 21 9.92 -4.26 -2.33
CA GLU A 21 10.04 -4.29 -3.79
C GLU A 21 8.78 -3.75 -4.48
N ALA A 22 7.60 -4.09 -3.98
CA ALA A 22 6.32 -3.61 -4.52
C ALA A 22 6.23 -2.09 -4.46
N ILE A 23 6.62 -1.48 -3.33
CA ILE A 23 6.70 -0.02 -3.16
C ILE A 23 7.70 0.58 -4.15
N ASN A 24 8.89 -0.01 -4.27
CA ASN A 24 9.96 0.52 -5.12
C ASN A 24 9.66 0.39 -6.63
N LYS A 25 8.92 -0.65 -7.04
CA LYS A 25 8.54 -0.91 -8.44
C LYS A 25 7.26 -0.21 -8.85
N ALA A 26 6.56 0.44 -7.92
CA ALA A 26 5.30 1.09 -8.20
C ALA A 26 5.52 2.28 -9.15
N GLU A 27 4.63 2.46 -10.14
CA GLU A 27 4.81 3.47 -11.18
C GLU A 27 4.09 4.77 -10.82
N LYS A 28 4.83 5.89 -10.87
CA LYS A 28 4.30 7.23 -10.61
C LYS A 28 3.22 7.58 -11.62
N GLN A 29 2.01 7.87 -11.14
CA GLN A 29 0.93 8.32 -12.04
C GLN A 29 1.04 9.84 -12.29
N PRO A 30 0.95 10.32 -13.54
CA PRO A 30 0.93 11.74 -13.85
C PRO A 30 -0.45 12.38 -13.56
N GLY A 31 -0.49 13.46 -12.77
CA GLY A 31 -1.69 14.29 -12.55
C GLY A 31 -1.92 14.75 -11.09
N ILE A 32 -2.90 15.63 -10.88
CA ILE A 32 -3.43 15.95 -9.53
C ILE A 32 -4.68 15.08 -9.33
N VAL A 33 -4.58 14.11 -8.43
CA VAL A 33 -5.67 13.15 -8.18
C VAL A 33 -6.29 13.41 -6.82
N ASN A 34 -7.62 13.63 -6.79
CA ASN A 34 -8.37 13.75 -5.54
C ASN A 34 -8.65 12.33 -5.02
N MET A 35 -7.84 11.87 -4.07
CA MET A 35 -7.93 10.52 -3.52
C MET A 35 -8.95 10.48 -2.38
N ALA A 36 -9.76 9.43 -2.31
CA ALA A 36 -10.62 9.16 -1.16
C ALA A 36 -9.79 8.82 0.09
N ASP A 37 -10.38 8.69 1.26
CA ASP A 37 -9.66 8.22 2.45
C ASP A 37 -9.04 6.82 2.19
N PRO A 38 -7.78 6.58 2.59
CA PRO A 38 -7.12 5.31 2.38
C PRO A 38 -7.75 4.20 3.21
N GLN A 39 -7.82 3.00 2.64
CA GLN A 39 -8.37 1.83 3.31
C GLN A 39 -7.38 1.24 4.33
N PHE A 40 -6.08 1.32 4.03
CA PHE A 40 -5.03 0.78 4.88
C PHE A 40 -3.90 1.79 5.07
N LYS A 41 -3.25 1.69 6.23
CA LYS A 41 -2.05 2.43 6.59
C LYS A 41 -0.93 1.44 6.89
N ILE A 42 0.16 1.55 6.15
CA ILE A 42 1.36 0.73 6.32
C ILE A 42 2.41 1.57 7.04
N VAL A 43 3.02 1.02 8.09
CA VAL A 43 4.15 1.64 8.77
C VAL A 43 5.38 0.76 8.52
N HIS A 44 6.33 1.25 7.73
CA HIS A 44 7.55 0.54 7.39
C HIS A 44 8.76 1.34 7.87
N GLY A 45 9.33 0.92 9.01
CA GLY A 45 10.39 1.67 9.67
C GLY A 45 9.91 3.05 10.15
N LYS A 46 10.48 4.11 9.58
CA LYS A 46 10.06 5.51 9.84
C LYS A 46 9.05 6.03 8.83
N GLU A 47 8.90 5.33 7.71
CA GLU A 47 8.03 5.73 6.61
C GLU A 47 6.60 5.25 6.87
N THR A 48 5.64 6.08 6.44
CA THR A 48 4.23 5.74 6.50
C THR A 48 3.66 5.80 5.09
N TYR A 49 2.92 4.77 4.70
CA TYR A 49 2.26 4.69 3.41
C TYR A 49 0.76 4.51 3.56
N PHE A 50 0.03 5.13 2.65
CA PHE A 50 -1.41 5.00 2.48
C PHE A 50 -1.68 4.09 1.28
N LEU A 51 -2.54 3.10 1.49
CA LEU A 51 -2.87 2.12 0.48
C LEU A 51 -4.39 2.13 0.21
N TRP A 52 -4.72 2.20 -1.08
CA TRP A 52 -6.07 2.04 -1.61
C TRP A 52 -6.11 0.75 -2.41
N ILE A 53 -6.95 -0.20 -1.98
CA ILE A 53 -7.16 -1.45 -2.71
C ILE A 53 -8.53 -1.39 -3.40
N SER A 54 -8.55 -1.66 -4.70
CA SER A 54 -9.78 -1.85 -5.47
C SER A 54 -9.61 -3.04 -6.41
N GLU A 55 -10.72 -3.58 -6.92
CA GLU A 55 -10.71 -4.74 -7.84
C GLU A 55 -9.87 -4.53 -9.12
N LYS A 56 -9.48 -3.29 -9.43
CA LYS A 56 -8.81 -2.93 -10.69
C LYS A 56 -7.52 -2.10 -10.52
N SER A 57 -7.28 -1.54 -9.35
CA SER A 57 -6.07 -0.78 -9.09
C SER A 57 -5.77 -0.72 -7.60
N GLU A 58 -4.50 -0.97 -7.28
CA GLU A 58 -3.98 -0.74 -5.94
C GLU A 58 -3.00 0.42 -6.01
N THR A 59 -3.36 1.51 -5.35
CA THR A 59 -2.56 2.74 -5.33
C THR A 59 -1.90 2.86 -3.97
N ILE A 60 -0.62 3.20 -3.96
CA ILE A 60 0.14 3.51 -2.76
C ILE A 60 0.68 4.93 -2.83
N MET A 61 0.65 5.61 -1.69
CA MET A 61 1.15 6.99 -1.54
C MET A 61 1.97 7.07 -0.26
N ASN A 62 3.11 7.73 -0.30
CA ASN A 62 3.85 8.04 0.92
C ASN A 62 3.12 9.17 1.67
N ALA A 63 2.95 9.05 2.98
CA ALA A 63 2.30 10.07 3.80
C ALA A 63 3.14 11.36 3.92
N GLU A 64 4.47 11.27 3.75
CA GLU A 64 5.39 12.40 3.71
C GLU A 64 5.50 13.04 2.31
N ASP A 65 5.23 12.29 1.23
CA ASP A 65 5.10 12.80 -0.15
C ASP A 65 3.72 12.50 -0.74
N THR A 66 2.76 13.37 -0.41
CA THR A 66 1.38 13.28 -0.89
C THR A 66 1.19 13.73 -2.35
N HIS A 67 2.25 14.21 -3.01
CA HIS A 67 2.18 14.67 -4.40
C HIS A 67 2.55 13.58 -5.40
N THR A 68 3.01 12.43 -4.90
CA THR A 68 3.39 11.29 -5.72
C THR A 68 2.55 10.09 -5.33
N ILE A 69 1.67 9.67 -6.24
CA ILE A 69 0.95 8.39 -6.12
C ILE A 69 1.61 7.36 -7.03
N TYR A 70 1.66 6.13 -6.56
CA TYR A 70 2.21 5.03 -7.32
C TYR A 70 1.17 3.92 -7.47
N SER A 71 1.15 3.27 -8.63
CA SER A 71 0.30 2.09 -8.85
C SER A 71 1.14 0.83 -8.70
N LEU A 72 0.63 -0.12 -7.91
CA LEU A 72 1.20 -1.46 -7.81
C LEU A 72 0.93 -2.21 -9.11
N ASN A 73 1.90 -3.02 -9.54
CA ASN A 73 1.71 -3.92 -10.68
C ASN A 73 0.93 -5.18 -10.27
N ASP A 74 0.39 -5.92 -11.26
CA ASP A 74 -0.43 -7.11 -11.05
C ASP A 74 0.21 -8.17 -10.15
N TYR A 75 1.54 -8.30 -10.16
CA TYR A 75 2.26 -9.25 -9.32
C TYR A 75 2.22 -8.83 -7.84
N SER A 76 2.50 -7.56 -7.56
CA SER A 76 2.40 -6.98 -6.22
C SER A 76 0.97 -7.02 -5.68
N ILE A 77 -0.03 -6.82 -6.56
CA ILE A 77 -1.46 -6.90 -6.21
C ILE A 77 -1.82 -8.29 -5.68
N GLN A 78 -1.33 -9.36 -6.31
CA GLN A 78 -1.62 -10.72 -5.85
C GLN A 78 -1.05 -11.00 -4.46
N GLN A 79 0.15 -10.50 -4.18
CA GLN A 79 0.83 -10.72 -2.91
C GLN A 79 0.14 -9.98 -1.76
N VAL A 80 -0.23 -8.71 -1.97
CA VAL A 80 -0.94 -7.91 -0.96
C VAL A 80 -2.32 -8.49 -0.67
N ASN A 81 -3.07 -8.91 -1.68
CA ASN A 81 -4.37 -9.56 -1.49
C ASN A 81 -4.28 -10.90 -0.77
N ALA A 82 -3.18 -11.65 -0.94
CA ALA A 82 -2.94 -12.90 -0.21
C ALA A 82 -2.67 -12.66 1.29
N LEU A 83 -2.14 -11.50 1.67
CA LEU A 83 -1.88 -11.14 3.08
C LEU A 83 -3.12 -10.60 3.82
N LEU A 84 -4.15 -10.15 3.09
CA LEU A 84 -5.35 -9.50 3.65
C LEU A 84 -6.58 -10.41 3.73
N ASN A 85 -6.53 -11.61 3.11
CA ASN A 85 -7.53 -12.67 3.23
C ASN A 85 -7.15 -13.66 4.35
#